data_AF-A0A7X9I3Q3-F1
#
_entry.id   AF-A0A7X9I3Q3-F1
#
_cell.length_a   1.000
_cell.length_b   1.000
_cell.length_c   1.000
_cell.angle_alpha   90.00
_cell.angle_beta   90.00
_cell.angle_gamma   90.00
#
_symmetry.space_group_name_H-M   'P 1'
#
loop_
_entity.id
_entity.type
_entity.pdbx_description
1 polymer ?
#
loop_
_entity_poly.entity_id
_entity_poly.type
_entity_poly.pdbx_seq_one_letter_code
_entity_poly.pdbx_strand_id
1 'polypeptide(L)' 'DYVVTEYGIASLRGRSVRERVNELINIAHPNFRDYLRSEAKRKLIW' A
#
# COMPACT_ATOMS: atom_id res chain seq x y z
N ASP A 1 9.98 8.97 -4.12
CA ASP A 1 8.86 9.87 -3.79
C ASP A 1 7.51 9.38 -4.27
N TYR A 2 7.36 8.88 -5.51
CA TYR A 2 6.09 8.34 -6.01
C TYR A 2 6.22 6.93 -6.59
N VAL A 3 5.15 6.13 -6.48
CA VAL A 3 4.96 4.84 -7.15
C VAL A 3 3.70 4.92 -7.98
N VAL A 4 3.74 4.45 -9.24
CA VAL A 4 2.63 4.56 -10.19
C VAL A 4 2.28 3.19 -10.72
N THR A 5 0.99 2.90 -10.80
CA THR A 5 0.41 1.74 -11.48
C THR A 5 -0.72 2.20 -12.39
N GLU A 6 -1.29 1.28 -13.16
CA GLU A 6 -2.54 1.48 -13.91
C GLU A 6 -3.75 1.80 -13.00
N TYR A 7 -3.61 1.60 -11.68
CA TYR A 7 -4.65 1.88 -10.68
C TYR A 7 -4.45 3.18 -9.91
N GLY A 8 -3.37 3.94 -10.17
CA GLY A 8 -3.16 5.27 -9.59
C GLY A 8 -1.72 5.55 -9.16
N ILE A 9 -1.56 6.57 -8.31
CA ILE A 9 -0.27 7.07 -7.82
C ILE A 9 -0.24 7.10 -6.29
N ALA A 10 0.87 6.62 -5.71
CA ALA A 10 1.14 6.68 -4.27
C ALA A 10 2.39 7.53 -4.02
N SER A 11 2.25 8.64 -3.27
CA SER A 11 3.40 9.36 -2.72
C SER A 11 3.93 8.60 -1.50
N LEU A 12 5.24 8.53 -1.25
CA LEU A 12 5.79 7.81 -0.10
C LEU A 12 6.70 8.68 0.76
N ARG A 13 7.10 9.85 0.27
CA ARG A 13 8.00 10.74 1.00
C ARG A 13 7.30 11.30 2.24
N GLY A 14 7.97 11.26 3.39
CA GLY A 14 7.42 11.78 4.66
C GLY A 14 6.33 10.92 5.30
N ARG A 15 6.00 9.75 4.73
CA ARG A 15 4.98 8.84 5.25
C ARG A 15 5.61 7.76 6.13
N SER A 16 4.95 7.45 7.25
CA SER A 16 5.25 6.30 8.12
C SER A 16 5.08 4.98 7.39
N VAL A 17 5.60 3.88 7.96
CA VAL A 17 5.47 2.55 7.35
C VAL A 17 3.99 2.19 7.12
N ARG A 18 3.12 2.41 8.11
CA ARG A 18 1.67 2.17 8.01
C ARG A 18 1.04 2.94 6.86
N GLU A 19 1.34 4.23 6.74
CA GLU A 19 0.81 5.08 5.68
C GLU A 19 1.31 4.62 4.31
N ARG A 20 2.59 4.26 4.19
CA ARG A 20 3.14 3.72 2.94
C ARG A 20 2.46 2.42 2.53
N VAL A 21 2.20 1.53 3.49
CA VAL A 21 1.46 0.27 3.24
C VAL A 21 0.05 0.54 2.71
N ASN A 22 -0.69 1.45 3.35
CA ASN A 22 -2.03 1.82 2.89
C ASN A 22 -2.03 2.37 1.46
N GLU A 23 -1.08 3.25 1.16
CA GLU A 23 -0.98 3.92 -0.12
C GLU A 23 -0.59 2.95 -1.25
N LEU A 24 0.35 2.05 -0.97
CA LEU A 24 0.73 1.00 -1.92
C LEU A 24 -0.43 0.02 -2.18
N ILE A 25 -1.21 -0.34 -1.17
CA ILE A 25 -2.38 -1.22 -1.33
C ILE A 25 -3.48 -0.53 -2.14
N ASN A 26 -3.65 0.79 -1.98
CA ASN A 26 -4.64 1.56 -2.74
C ASN A 26 -4.35 1.64 -4.24
N ILE A 27 -3.09 1.47 -4.66
CA ILE A 27 -2.69 1.42 -6.08
C ILE A 27 -2.38 0.00 -6.57
N ALA A 28 -2.61 -1.03 -5.75
CA ALA A 28 -2.48 -2.42 -6.18
C ALA A 28 -3.72 -2.89 -6.97
N HIS A 29 -3.54 -3.92 -7.79
CA HIS A 29 -4.62 -4.58 -8.52
C HIS A 29 -5.74 -5.03 -7.56
N PRO A 30 -7.04 -4.77 -7.86
CA PRO A 30 -8.16 -5.00 -6.94
C PRO A 30 -8.17 -6.38 -6.28
N ASN A 31 -7.91 -7.44 -7.07
CA ASN A 31 -7.88 -8.83 -6.58
C ASN A 31 -6.88 -9.11 -5.45
N PHE A 32 -5.84 -8.28 -5.26
CA PHE A 32 -4.82 -8.51 -4.25
C PHE A 32 -4.94 -7.62 -3.02
N ARG A 33 -5.83 -6.62 -3.02
CA ARG A 33 -5.89 -5.62 -1.94
C ARG A 33 -6.17 -6.25 -0.58
N ASP A 34 -7.13 -7.18 -0.52
CA ASP A 34 -7.50 -7.83 0.74
C ASP A 34 -6.42 -8.81 1.24
N TYR A 35 -5.74 -9.50 0.33
CA TYR A 35 -4.56 -10.30 0.65
C TYR A 35 -3.46 -9.44 1.27
N LEU A 36 -3.11 -8.31 0.62
CA LEU A 36 -2.06 -7.40 1.10
C LEU A 36 -2.40 -6.76 2.44
N ARG A 37 -3.67 -6.40 2.68
CA ARG A 37 -4.15 -5.93 3.99
C ARG A 37 -3.96 -6.98 5.08
N SER A 38 -4.30 -8.22 4.78
CA SER A 38 -4.16 -9.34 5.73
C SER A 38 -2.69 -9.60 6.06
N GLU A 39 -1.83 -9.57 5.06
CA GLU A 39 -0.39 -9.75 5.23
C GLU A 39 0.26 -8.62 6.03
N ALA A 40 -0.15 -7.38 5.80
CA ALA A 40 0.35 -6.24 6.55
C ALA A 40 -0.04 -6.30 8.04
N LYS A 41 -1.27 -6.72 8.35
CA LYS A 41 -1.70 -7.01 9.73
C LYS A 41 -0.87 -8.13 10.35
N ARG A 42 -0.68 -9.25 9.62
CA ARG A 42 0.12 -10.39 10.08
C ARG A 42 1.57 -10.02 10.39
N LYS A 43 2.15 -9.10 9.61
CA LYS A 43 3.52 -8.60 9.78
C LYS A 43 3.65 -7.44 10.76
N LEU A 44 2.55 -6.99 11.38
CA LEU A 44 2.52 -5.87 12.33
C LEU A 44 3.07 -4.56 11.74
N ILE A 45 2.95 -4.38 10.43
CA ILE A 45 3.33 -3.15 9.70
C ILE A 45 2.11 -2.33 9.27
N TRP A 46 0.92 -2.83 9.61
CA TRP A 46 -0.32 -2.08 9.54
C TRP A 46 -0.48 -1.28 10.82
#